data_AF-A0A0J1G7X3-F1
#
_entry.id   AF-A0A0J1G7X3-F1
#
_cell.length_a   1.000
_cell.length_b   1.000
_cell.length_c   1.000
_cell.angle_alpha   90.00
_cell.angle_beta   90.00
_cell.angle_gamma   90.00
#
_symmetry.space_group_name_H-M   'P 1'
#
loop_
_entity.id
_entity.type
_entity.pdbx_description
1 polymer ?
#
loop_
_entity_poly.entity_id
_entity_poly.type
_entity_poly.pdbx_seq_one_letter_code
_entity_poly.pdbx_strand_id
1 'polypeptide(L)'
;MERSVFFEPVLVSACEEGTKVELHLTNETLVKVQGTLKWQLRHVERGIIKEEEFLCSVERLHSECIKVIDFQEELQQEEDYRRYYAAYVFTMEEKIIGSGTVIFKPAKHFDFQKPEIHCEKLDGNTYRITAGQFCKFVEISFHEDLLLSDNYFDLVPGMEKIITTDRQTREIPVITSLYDSYD
;
A
#
# COMPACT_ATOMS: atom_id res chain seq x y z
N MET A 1 -5.78 16.06 -13.88
CA MET A 1 -7.00 15.44 -13.30
C MET A 1 -6.47 14.44 -12.30
N GLU A 2 -6.58 14.74 -11.00
CA GLU A 2 -6.18 13.84 -9.92
C GLU A 2 -6.87 12.50 -10.15
N ARG A 3 -6.09 11.43 -10.30
CA ARG A 3 -6.62 10.08 -10.21
C ARG A 3 -6.42 9.64 -8.78
N SER A 4 -7.50 9.65 -8.01
CA SER A 4 -7.54 8.88 -6.78
C SER A 4 -7.38 7.40 -7.16
N VAL A 5 -6.52 6.70 -6.43
CA VAL A 5 -6.25 5.26 -6.61
C VAL A 5 -7.55 4.44 -6.61
N PHE A 6 -8.60 4.94 -5.94
CA PHE A 6 -9.91 4.29 -5.88
C PHE A 6 -10.69 4.27 -7.22
N PHE A 7 -10.37 5.14 -8.17
CA PHE A 7 -11.04 5.22 -9.48
C PHE A 7 -10.14 4.76 -10.64
N GLU A 8 -9.08 4.00 -10.33
CA GLU A 8 -8.29 3.38 -11.38
C GLU A 8 -9.14 2.33 -12.14
N PRO A 9 -9.08 2.29 -13.49
CA PRO A 9 -9.90 1.36 -14.29
C PRO A 9 -9.65 -0.12 -13.95
N VAL A 10 -8.52 -0.42 -13.34
CA VAL A 10 -8.20 -1.71 -12.75
C VAL A 10 -7.80 -1.46 -11.30
N LEU A 11 -8.56 -2.04 -10.38
CA LEU A 11 -8.40 -1.81 -8.94
C LEU A 11 -8.28 -3.15 -8.21
N VAL A 12 -7.19 -3.31 -7.46
CA VAL A 12 -7.11 -4.33 -6.42
C VAL A 12 -7.50 -3.70 -5.09
N SER A 13 -8.38 -4.37 -4.34
CA SER A 13 -8.85 -3.90 -3.04
C SER A 13 -8.93 -5.05 -2.04
N ALA A 14 -9.03 -4.70 -0.76
CA ALA A 14 -9.25 -5.64 0.32
C ALA A 14 -10.50 -5.25 1.11
N CYS A 15 -11.28 -6.25 1.53
CA CYS A 15 -12.35 -6.11 2.49
C CYS A 15 -12.03 -6.97 3.70
N GLU A 16 -11.89 -6.36 4.88
CA GLU A 16 -11.59 -7.05 6.12
C GLU A 16 -12.82 -7.21 7.02
N GLU A 17 -12.95 -8.38 7.64
CA GLU A 17 -13.91 -8.65 8.71
C GLU A 17 -13.23 -9.51 9.78
N GLY A 18 -12.85 -8.88 10.89
CA GLY A 18 -12.06 -9.55 11.94
C GLY A 18 -10.70 -9.99 11.41
N THR A 19 -10.44 -11.30 11.41
CA THR A 19 -9.18 -11.90 10.90
C THR A 19 -9.26 -12.27 9.42
N LYS A 20 -10.43 -12.15 8.80
CA LYS A 20 -10.68 -12.54 7.42
C LYS A 20 -10.42 -11.35 6.49
N VAL A 21 -9.67 -11.58 5.43
CA VAL A 21 -9.41 -10.59 4.37
C VAL A 21 -9.81 -11.19 3.03
N GLU A 22 -10.69 -10.49 2.33
CA GLU A 22 -11.06 -10.80 0.96
C GLU A 22 -10.33 -9.85 0.01
N LEU A 23 -9.56 -10.40 -0.92
CA LEU A 23 -8.90 -9.63 -1.97
C LEU A 23 -9.76 -9.67 -3.23
N HIS A 24 -10.14 -8.49 -3.70
CA HIS A 24 -10.97 -8.30 -4.87
C HIS A 24 -10.18 -7.64 -5.99
N LEU A 25 -10.47 -8.01 -7.22
CA LEU A 25 -9.94 -7.34 -8.41
C LEU A 25 -11.11 -6.87 -9.26
N THR A 26 -11.17 -5.57 -9.49
CA THR A 26 -12.21 -4.91 -10.29
C THR A 26 -11.60 -4.43 -11.59
N ASN A 27 -12.24 -4.76 -12.70
CA ASN A 27 -11.83 -4.40 -14.04
C ASN A 27 -12.97 -3.64 -14.73
N GLU A 28 -12.87 -2.32 -14.80
CA GLU A 28 -13.80 -1.45 -15.52
C GLU A 28 -13.37 -1.20 -16.97
N THR A 29 -12.34 -1.87 -17.45
CA THR A 29 -11.88 -1.75 -18.84
C THR A 29 -12.72 -2.63 -19.78
N LEU A 30 -12.63 -2.34 -21.08
CA LEU A 30 -13.30 -3.13 -22.13
C LEU A 30 -12.51 -4.38 -22.54
N VAL A 31 -11.39 -4.67 -21.91
CA VAL A 31 -10.52 -5.82 -22.20
C VAL A 31 -10.38 -6.69 -20.96
N LYS A 32 -10.04 -7.97 -21.16
CA LYS A 32 -9.69 -8.86 -20.07
C LYS A 32 -8.38 -8.38 -19.43
N VAL A 33 -8.33 -8.39 -18.10
CA VAL A 33 -7.14 -8.09 -17.32
C VAL A 33 -6.53 -9.38 -16.81
N GLN A 34 -5.21 -9.51 -16.91
CA GLN A 34 -4.44 -10.63 -16.37
C GLN A 34 -3.19 -10.09 -15.71
N GLY A 35 -2.80 -10.68 -14.58
CA GLY A 35 -1.62 -10.28 -13.85
C GLY A 35 -1.32 -11.19 -12.67
N THR A 36 -0.44 -10.74 -11.80
CA THR A 36 -0.04 -11.45 -10.60
C THR A 36 -0.57 -10.72 -9.38
N LEU A 37 -1.30 -11.44 -8.52
CA LEU A 37 -1.66 -10.96 -7.19
C LEU A 37 -0.72 -11.59 -6.17
N LYS A 38 -0.05 -10.74 -5.40
CA LYS A 38 0.76 -11.14 -4.26
C LYS A 38 0.16 -10.56 -2.99
N TRP A 39 0.08 -11.37 -1.94
CA TRP A 39 -0.28 -10.92 -0.61
C TRP A 39 0.71 -11.40 0.43
N GLN A 40 0.82 -10.67 1.53
CA GLN A 40 1.69 -10.96 2.65
C GLN A 40 0.97 -10.64 3.96
N LEU A 41 1.07 -11.55 4.93
CA LEU A 41 0.85 -11.22 6.34
C LEU A 41 2.21 -10.85 6.96
N ARG A 42 2.27 -9.70 7.60
CA ARG A 42 3.50 -9.14 8.16
C ARG A 42 3.30 -8.79 9.62
N HIS A 43 4.36 -8.93 10.41
CA HIS A 43 4.44 -8.44 11.78
C HIS A 43 5.39 -7.25 11.83
N VAL A 44 5.04 -6.21 12.58
CA VAL A 44 5.79 -4.93 12.64
C VAL A 44 7.27 -5.11 13.02
N GLU A 45 7.62 -6.08 13.87
CA GLU A 45 9.02 -6.35 14.24
C GLU A 45 9.64 -7.53 13.47
N ARG A 46 8.84 -8.53 13.06
CA ARG A 46 9.37 -9.80 12.54
C ARG A 46 9.41 -9.84 11.01
N GLY A 47 8.81 -8.85 10.34
CA GLY A 47 8.72 -8.83 8.88
C GLY A 47 7.65 -9.78 8.36
N ILE A 48 7.93 -10.46 7.24
CA ILE A 48 6.97 -11.34 6.56
C ILE A 48 6.78 -12.62 7.38
N ILE A 49 5.52 -12.99 7.61
CA ILE A 49 5.13 -14.21 8.35
C ILE A 49 4.57 -15.24 7.38
N LYS A 50 3.67 -14.82 6.49
CA LYS A 50 3.11 -15.64 5.41
C LYS A 50 3.04 -14.81 4.15
N GLU A 51 3.19 -15.47 3.00
CA GLU A 51 2.96 -14.86 1.70
C GLU A 51 2.49 -15.89 0.70
N GLU A 52 1.78 -15.42 -0.32
CA GLU A 52 1.42 -16.21 -1.48
C GLU A 52 1.41 -15.28 -2.70
N GLU A 53 1.78 -15.84 -3.84
CA GLU A 53 1.79 -15.16 -5.13
C GLU A 53 1.18 -16.09 -6.17
N PHE A 54 0.25 -15.58 -6.97
CA PHE A 54 -0.40 -16.38 -7.99
C PHE A 54 -0.95 -15.51 -9.13
N LEU A 55 -1.09 -16.14 -10.29
CA LEU A 55 -1.70 -15.50 -11.46
C LEU A 55 -3.21 -15.46 -11.30
N CYS A 56 -3.82 -14.32 -11.63
CA CYS A 56 -5.26 -14.15 -11.68
C CYS A 56 -5.68 -13.35 -12.91
N SER A 57 -6.96 -13.44 -13.25
CA SER A 57 -7.54 -12.69 -14.36
C SER A 57 -8.98 -12.34 -14.06
N VAL A 58 -9.42 -11.17 -14.51
CA VAL A 58 -10.82 -10.73 -14.40
C VAL A 58 -11.29 -10.30 -15.78
N GLU A 59 -12.46 -10.78 -16.17
CA GLU A 59 -13.07 -10.41 -17.45
C GLU A 59 -13.38 -8.92 -17.52
N ARG A 60 -13.59 -8.41 -18.74
CA ARG A 60 -13.94 -7.00 -18.95
C ARG A 60 -15.20 -6.62 -18.18
N LEU A 61 -15.24 -5.40 -17.63
CA LEU A 61 -16.40 -4.85 -16.91
C LEU A 61 -16.92 -5.78 -15.79
N HIS A 62 -16.01 -6.38 -15.03
CA HIS A 62 -16.34 -7.33 -13.98
C HIS A 62 -15.52 -7.10 -12.70
N SER A 63 -15.99 -7.64 -11.59
CA SER A 63 -15.32 -7.61 -10.29
C SER A 63 -15.41 -8.99 -9.67
N GLU A 64 -14.28 -9.52 -9.20
CA GLU A 64 -14.19 -10.86 -8.63
C GLU A 64 -13.47 -10.83 -7.29
N CYS A 65 -13.99 -11.61 -6.34
CA CYS A 65 -13.24 -11.99 -5.15
C CYS A 65 -12.21 -13.05 -5.56
N ILE A 66 -10.95 -12.64 -5.64
CA ILE A 66 -9.85 -13.48 -6.12
C ILE A 66 -9.38 -14.43 -5.02
N LYS A 67 -9.35 -13.96 -3.77
CA LYS A 67 -8.85 -14.75 -2.64
C LYS A 67 -9.56 -14.36 -1.37
N VAL A 68 -9.89 -15.38 -0.58
CA VAL A 68 -10.31 -15.23 0.81
C VAL A 68 -9.22 -15.84 1.69
N ILE A 69 -8.73 -15.06 2.65
CA ILE A 69 -7.67 -15.45 3.58
C ILE A 69 -8.20 -15.26 4.99
N ASP A 70 -7.95 -16.23 5.86
CA ASP A 70 -8.28 -16.11 7.27
C ASP A 70 -7.01 -16.27 8.10
N PHE A 71 -6.69 -15.24 8.88
CA PHE A 71 -5.49 -15.18 9.71
C PHE A 71 -5.77 -15.57 11.17
N GLN A 72 -6.88 -16.26 11.46
CA GLN A 72 -7.23 -16.72 12.81
C GLN A 72 -6.13 -17.51 13.53
N GLU A 73 -5.27 -18.23 12.78
CA GLU A 73 -4.16 -18.99 13.35
C GLU A 73 -3.04 -18.08 13.85
N GLU A 74 -2.84 -16.92 13.23
CA GLU A 74 -1.82 -15.95 13.58
C GLU A 74 -2.31 -14.86 14.54
N LEU A 75 -3.61 -14.54 14.51
CA LEU A 75 -4.25 -13.49 15.31
C LEU A 75 -5.08 -14.09 16.44
N GLN A 76 -4.40 -14.62 17.46
CA GLN A 76 -5.05 -15.35 18.56
C GLN A 76 -5.25 -14.50 19.81
N GLN A 77 -4.37 -13.52 20.02
CA GLN A 77 -4.34 -12.69 21.22
C GLN A 77 -4.50 -11.22 20.84
N GLU A 78 -4.97 -10.42 21.80
CA GLU A 78 -5.22 -8.98 21.61
C GLU A 78 -3.98 -8.21 21.09
N GLU A 79 -2.78 -8.66 21.46
CA GLU A 79 -1.52 -8.09 21.02
C GLU A 79 -1.23 -8.34 19.53
N ASP A 80 -1.71 -9.47 18.97
CA ASP A 80 -1.49 -9.80 17.57
C ASP A 80 -2.19 -8.78 16.66
N TYR A 81 -3.42 -8.39 16.98
CA TYR A 81 -4.18 -7.37 16.24
C TYR A 81 -3.50 -6.00 16.21
N ARG A 82 -2.59 -5.73 17.15
CA ARG A 82 -1.84 -4.46 17.25
C ARG A 82 -0.55 -4.49 16.43
N ARG A 83 -0.04 -5.67 16.08
CA ARG A 83 1.30 -5.86 15.52
C ARG A 83 1.32 -6.53 14.16
N TYR A 84 0.24 -7.18 13.75
CA TYR A 84 0.09 -7.78 12.44
C TYR A 84 -0.67 -6.89 11.48
N TYR A 85 -0.26 -6.90 10.21
CA TYR A 85 -0.95 -6.23 9.11
C TYR A 85 -0.79 -7.07 7.83
N ALA A 86 -1.77 -7.00 6.96
CA ALA A 86 -1.67 -7.59 5.62
C ALA A 86 -1.27 -6.51 4.61
N ALA A 87 -0.49 -6.90 3.61
CA ALA A 87 -0.15 -6.08 2.46
C ALA A 87 -0.43 -6.89 1.18
N TYR A 88 -0.91 -6.23 0.15
CA TYR A 88 -1.18 -6.85 -1.14
C TYR A 88 -0.78 -5.94 -2.29
N VAL A 89 -0.42 -6.54 -3.41
CA VAL A 89 -0.03 -5.85 -4.64
C VAL A 89 -0.48 -6.66 -5.84
N PHE A 90 -1.06 -5.97 -6.81
CA PHE A 90 -1.40 -6.53 -8.12
C PHE A 90 -0.49 -5.91 -9.17
N THR A 91 0.16 -6.78 -9.96
CA THR A 91 1.07 -6.37 -11.03
C THR A 91 0.62 -6.89 -12.38
N MET A 92 0.82 -6.08 -13.41
CA MET A 92 0.64 -6.46 -14.81
C MET A 92 1.90 -6.07 -15.57
N GLU A 93 2.48 -7.00 -16.34
CA GLU A 93 3.72 -6.76 -17.09
C GLU A 93 4.82 -6.13 -16.21
N GLU A 94 5.00 -6.68 -15.00
CA GLU A 94 5.96 -6.23 -13.98
C GLU A 94 5.72 -4.82 -13.42
N LYS A 95 4.62 -4.14 -13.81
CA LYS A 95 4.22 -2.84 -13.27
C LYS A 95 3.19 -3.02 -12.17
N ILE A 96 3.37 -2.30 -11.07
CA ILE A 96 2.36 -2.22 -10.01
C ILE A 96 1.16 -1.45 -10.57
N ILE A 97 0.01 -2.11 -10.59
CA ILE A 97 -1.27 -1.51 -10.98
C ILE A 97 -2.00 -0.99 -9.75
N GLY A 98 -1.91 -1.72 -8.64
CA GLY A 98 -2.43 -1.27 -7.36
C GLY A 98 -1.86 -2.07 -6.21
N SER A 99 -1.97 -1.51 -5.02
CA SER A 99 -1.51 -2.12 -3.78
C SER A 99 -2.27 -1.53 -2.61
N GLY A 100 -2.32 -2.24 -1.50
CA GLY A 100 -2.89 -1.71 -0.27
C GLY A 100 -2.44 -2.49 0.96
N THR A 101 -2.89 -1.99 2.11
CA THR A 101 -2.66 -2.65 3.40
C THR A 101 -3.95 -2.75 4.20
N VAL A 102 -3.99 -3.75 5.08
CA VAL A 102 -5.06 -3.94 6.06
C VAL A 102 -4.40 -4.04 7.43
N ILE A 103 -4.86 -3.21 8.37
CA ILE A 103 -4.57 -3.37 9.79
C ILE A 103 -5.81 -3.93 10.47
N PHE A 104 -5.63 -4.83 11.42
CA PHE A 104 -6.75 -5.57 12.05
C PHE A 104 -7.33 -4.87 13.28
N LYS A 105 -6.94 -3.61 13.48
CA LYS A 105 -7.35 -2.79 14.61
C LYS A 105 -7.31 -1.32 14.22
N PRO A 106 -8.15 -0.45 14.82
CA PRO A 106 -8.06 0.99 14.57
C PRO A 106 -6.64 1.50 14.76
N ALA A 107 -6.19 2.38 13.85
CA ALA A 107 -4.80 2.81 13.77
C ALA A 107 -4.22 3.36 15.10
N LYS A 108 -5.04 4.06 15.90
CA LYS A 108 -4.66 4.55 17.24
C LYS A 108 -4.28 3.47 18.27
N HIS A 109 -4.53 2.20 17.95
CA HIS A 109 -4.19 1.05 18.79
C HIS A 109 -3.14 0.15 18.15
N PHE A 110 -2.72 0.46 16.93
CA PHE A 110 -1.70 -0.28 16.18
C PHE A 110 -0.30 0.18 16.62
N ASP A 111 0.61 -0.77 16.81
CA ASP A 111 1.98 -0.54 17.28
C ASP A 111 2.90 -0.12 16.12
N PHE A 112 2.66 1.08 15.58
CA PHE A 112 3.55 1.66 14.59
C PHE A 112 4.97 1.80 15.15
N GLN A 113 5.94 1.30 14.40
CA GLN A 113 7.36 1.46 14.71
C GLN A 113 7.86 2.77 14.14
N LYS A 114 8.94 3.30 14.73
CA LYS A 114 9.56 4.54 14.26
C LYS A 114 9.81 4.46 12.75
N PRO A 115 9.24 5.39 11.95
CA PRO A 115 9.34 5.35 10.51
C PRO A 115 10.78 5.69 10.09
N GLU A 116 11.46 4.74 9.46
CA GLU A 116 12.77 4.93 8.85
C GLU A 116 12.58 5.28 7.37
N ILE A 117 11.95 6.42 7.11
CA ILE A 117 11.62 6.85 5.73
C ILE A 117 12.85 7.50 5.09
N HIS A 118 13.18 7.03 3.89
CA HIS A 118 14.23 7.58 3.05
C HIS A 118 13.62 8.13 1.76
N CYS A 119 14.07 9.32 1.38
CA CYS A 119 13.71 9.98 0.13
C CYS A 119 14.96 10.26 -0.67
N GLU A 120 15.01 9.68 -1.87
CA GLU A 120 16.08 9.86 -2.84
C GLU A 120 15.54 10.61 -4.06
N LYS A 121 16.19 11.71 -4.44
CA LYS A 121 15.86 12.39 -5.69
C LYS A 121 16.59 11.71 -6.85
N LEU A 122 15.84 11.11 -7.79
CA LEU A 122 16.41 10.33 -8.88
C LEU A 122 16.87 11.23 -10.05
N ASP A 123 15.94 12.01 -10.58
CA ASP A 123 16.18 12.97 -11.66
C ASP A 123 15.14 14.10 -11.57
N GLY A 124 15.45 15.27 -12.16
CA GLY A 124 14.51 16.37 -12.38
C GLY A 124 13.48 16.62 -11.25
N ASN A 125 12.29 16.06 -11.42
CA ASN A 125 11.09 16.15 -10.58
C ASN A 125 10.66 14.79 -9.99
N THR A 126 11.51 13.75 -10.06
CA THR A 126 11.21 12.37 -9.64
C THR A 126 11.92 12.01 -8.34
N TYR A 127 11.18 11.40 -7.43
CA TYR A 127 11.65 10.98 -6.12
C TYR A 127 11.29 9.52 -5.86
N ARG A 128 12.24 8.77 -5.29
CA ARG A 128 12.05 7.42 -4.75
C ARG A 128 11.90 7.52 -3.24
N ILE A 129 10.81 6.95 -2.73
CA ILE A 129 10.51 6.89 -1.31
C ILE A 129 10.52 5.43 -0.87
N THR A 130 11.24 5.14 0.21
CA THR A 130 11.31 3.82 0.83
C THR A 130 11.20 3.95 2.34
N ALA A 131 10.82 2.88 3.03
CA ALA A 131 10.79 2.86 4.49
C ALA A 131 11.39 1.56 5.05
N GLY A 132 12.12 1.66 6.15
CA GLY A 132 12.57 0.50 6.92
C GLY A 132 11.46 -0.16 7.74
N GLN A 133 10.40 0.59 8.07
CA GLN A 133 9.25 0.14 8.86
C GLN A 133 7.93 0.42 8.13
N PHE A 134 6.85 -0.25 8.55
CA PHE A 134 5.53 0.01 7.99
C PHE A 134 5.06 1.43 8.33
N CYS A 135 4.76 2.22 7.29
CA CYS A 135 4.30 3.60 7.44
C CYS A 135 2.91 3.72 6.81
N LYS A 136 1.91 4.10 7.61
CA LYS A 136 0.55 4.33 7.14
C LYS A 136 0.34 5.82 6.84
N PHE A 137 -0.38 6.13 5.77
CA PHE A 137 -0.70 7.50 5.34
C PHE A 137 0.54 8.41 5.29
N VAL A 138 1.56 7.96 4.56
CA VAL A 138 2.74 8.76 4.27
C VAL A 138 2.33 9.98 3.47
N GLU A 139 2.61 11.14 4.03
CA GLU A 139 2.41 12.44 3.42
C GLU A 139 3.77 13.01 3.03
N ILE A 140 3.85 13.50 1.80
CA ILE A 140 4.97 14.28 1.30
C ILE A 140 4.48 15.70 1.15
N SER A 141 5.19 16.64 1.75
CA SER A 141 4.92 18.07 1.63
C SER A 141 6.17 18.83 1.24
N PHE A 142 5.97 19.88 0.47
CA PHE A 142 7.00 20.85 0.11
C PHE A 142 6.59 22.22 0.67
N HIS A 143 7.53 23.15 0.77
CA HIS A 143 7.21 24.50 1.23
C HIS A 143 6.47 25.27 0.13
N GLU A 144 6.86 25.05 -1.13
CA GLU A 144 6.08 25.43 -2.29
C GLU A 144 4.87 24.52 -2.53
N ASP A 145 3.81 25.09 -3.10
CA ASP A 145 2.64 24.35 -3.58
C ASP A 145 2.98 23.60 -4.88
N LEU A 146 3.29 22.31 -4.75
CA LEU A 146 3.64 21.40 -5.84
C LEU A 146 2.56 20.32 -5.98
N LEU A 147 2.17 20.03 -7.22
CA LEU A 147 1.28 18.90 -7.48
C LEU A 147 2.10 17.63 -7.52
N LEU A 148 1.77 16.67 -6.66
CA LEU A 148 2.39 15.35 -6.61
C LEU A 148 1.59 14.34 -7.43
N SER A 149 2.28 13.40 -8.06
CA SER A 149 1.63 12.28 -8.76
C SER A 149 0.86 11.37 -7.82
N ASP A 150 1.28 11.28 -6.57
CA ASP A 150 0.63 10.53 -5.52
C ASP A 150 1.01 11.10 -4.14
N ASN A 151 0.09 11.05 -3.20
CA ASN A 151 0.28 11.47 -1.81
C ASN A 151 -0.68 10.71 -0.90
N TYR A 152 -0.40 10.65 0.41
CA TYR A 152 -1.20 9.90 1.39
C TYR A 152 -1.31 8.40 1.10
N PHE A 153 -0.15 7.75 0.88
CA PHE A 153 -0.06 6.33 0.57
C PHE A 153 0.58 5.55 1.73
N ASP A 154 0.38 4.23 1.75
CA ASP A 154 1.07 3.36 2.69
C ASP A 154 2.43 2.91 2.11
N LEU A 155 3.47 2.81 2.95
CA LEU A 155 4.76 2.22 2.60
C LEU A 155 5.00 0.96 3.41
N VAL A 156 5.23 -0.14 2.70
CA VAL A 156 5.58 -1.44 3.29
C VAL A 156 7.09 -1.68 3.12
N PRO A 157 7.80 -2.19 4.14
CA PRO A 157 9.24 -2.40 4.04
C PRO A 157 9.63 -3.32 2.88
N GLY A 158 10.60 -2.85 2.08
CA GLY A 158 11.06 -3.52 0.86
C GLY A 158 10.29 -3.12 -0.40
N MET A 159 9.26 -2.27 -0.30
CA MET A 159 8.62 -1.63 -1.45
C MET A 159 9.13 -0.20 -1.62
N GLU A 160 9.20 0.24 -2.87
CA GLU A 160 9.46 1.64 -3.21
C GLU A 160 8.21 2.31 -3.76
N LYS A 161 8.07 3.60 -3.47
CA LYS A 161 7.10 4.48 -4.14
C LYS A 161 7.85 5.50 -4.96
N ILE A 162 7.53 5.57 -6.25
CA ILE A 162 8.01 6.62 -7.12
C ILE A 162 6.94 7.71 -7.19
N ILE A 163 7.33 8.94 -6.87
CA ILE A 163 6.47 10.11 -6.97
C ILE A 163 7.14 11.18 -7.83
N THR A 164 6.35 11.91 -8.60
CA THR A 164 6.82 13.04 -9.41
C THR A 164 6.10 14.32 -9.03
N THR A 165 6.81 15.45 -9.03
CA THR A 165 6.22 16.79 -8.93
C THR A 165 5.87 17.34 -10.32
N ASP A 166 4.92 18.26 -10.44
CA ASP A 166 4.54 18.90 -11.73
C ASP A 166 5.67 19.76 -12.35
N ARG A 167 6.59 20.24 -11.50
CA ARG A 167 7.77 21.01 -11.90
C ARG A 167 8.98 20.64 -11.05
N GLN A 168 10.18 20.95 -11.53
CA GLN A 168 11.41 20.71 -10.77
C GLN A 168 11.50 21.68 -9.59
N THR A 169 11.91 21.16 -8.43
CA THR A 169 12.21 21.96 -7.24
C THR A 169 13.57 21.59 -6.64
N ARG A 170 14.20 22.54 -5.94
CA ARG A 170 15.39 22.28 -5.10
C ARG A 170 15.04 22.08 -3.64
N GLU A 171 13.78 22.23 -3.28
CA GLU A 171 13.30 22.02 -1.91
C GLU A 171 13.46 20.56 -1.50
N ILE A 172 13.77 20.38 -0.21
CA ILE A 172 13.80 19.08 0.43
C ILE A 172 12.38 18.84 0.96
N PRO A 173 11.71 17.74 0.56
CA PRO A 173 10.39 17.45 1.07
C PRO A 173 10.44 17.16 2.58
N VAL A 174 9.40 17.59 3.28
CA VAL A 174 9.06 17.07 4.61
C VAL A 174 8.17 15.86 4.41
N ILE A 175 8.54 14.75 5.04
CA ILE A 175 7.81 13.50 4.93
C ILE A 175 7.36 13.08 6.32
N THR A 176 6.06 12.88 6.46
CA THR A 176 5.39 12.48 7.68
C THR A 176 4.57 11.24 7.42
N SER A 177 4.22 10.54 8.48
CA SER A 177 3.33 9.39 8.47
C SER A 177 2.38 9.48 9.65
N LEU A 178 1.43 8.54 9.72
CA LEU A 178 0.52 8.48 10.85
C LEU A 178 1.24 8.29 12.20
N TYR A 179 2.44 7.70 12.23
CA TYR A 179 3.26 7.61 13.45
C TYR A 179 3.55 9.00 14.04
N ASP A 180 3.88 9.97 13.19
CA ASP A 180 4.28 11.32 13.58
C ASP A 180 3.08 12.18 14.03
N SER A 181 1.86 11.66 13.93
CA SER A 181 0.62 12.35 14.34
C SER A 181 0.23 12.09 15.81
N TYR A 182 0.93 11.19 16.51
CA TYR A 182 0.62 10.80 17.88
C TYR A 182 1.57 11.40 18.94
N ASP A 183 2.34 12.43 18.57
CA ASP A 183 3.23 13.18 19.47
C ASP A 183 2.49 14.22 20.35
#